data_AF-A0A2V7JD37-F1
#
_entry.id   AF-A0A2V7JD37-F1
#
_cell.length_a   1.000
_cell.length_b   1.000
_cell.length_c   1.000
_cell.angle_alpha   90.00
_cell.angle_beta   90.00
_cell.angle_gamma   90.00
#
_symmetry.space_group_name_H-M   'P 1'
#
loop_
_entity.id
_entity.type
_entity.pdbx_description
1 polymer ?
#
loop_
_entity_poly.entity_id
_entity_poly.type
_entity_poly.pdbx_seq_one_letter_code
_entity_poly.pdbx_strand_id
1 'polypeptide(L)'
;MPICYLTRIVEFSATHRIRRADWTAEQNTAEFGRAATEHGHRYQCRVTVKAPLRAEAGGVMSLPLLDTLLDEEVVRRFDGKSINAAAPEFADGRRLATGEALTVYVWERVAPGASPGSRRGRMLAESAAVEEVPVWLEVNGEPAVTWMCTPDLLEELATGWLHGEGYIESLNDLVKLRPCATDLGFWADIRPERLAAVKAENRKRVLASGCGAVSTFLADPHVIARAPSRGEPPAADRLRVLFKELFGRGERYNETGGIHAAALTDNERLLFHAEDIGRHNAVDKVIGAAVIARTPIVGRGLLVTGRISAELAYKAARAGVAYVATPSVPSTLALTIGRRSGLVLVGRAVSGTPHIHRPDA
;
A
#
# COMPACT_ATOMS: atom_id res chain seq x y z
N MET A 1 3.63 23.54 17.95
CA MET A 1 3.28 22.35 17.15
C MET A 1 1.87 22.54 16.59
N PRO A 2 1.60 22.22 15.31
CA PRO A 2 0.26 22.38 14.74
C PRO A 2 -0.75 21.47 15.46
N ILE A 3 -1.98 21.96 15.62
CA ILE A 3 -3.11 21.15 16.08
C ILE A 3 -3.63 20.36 14.89
N CYS A 4 -3.70 19.04 15.04
CA CYS A 4 -4.18 18.13 14.01
C CYS A 4 -5.44 17.42 14.50
N TYR A 5 -6.29 17.04 13.55
CA TYR A 5 -7.49 16.25 13.76
C TYR A 5 -7.31 14.91 13.07
N LEU A 6 -7.39 13.83 13.82
CA LEU A 6 -7.39 12.47 13.32
C LEU A 6 -8.81 11.94 13.42
N THR A 7 -9.42 11.55 12.30
CA THR A 7 -10.74 10.91 12.31
C THR A 7 -10.63 9.47 11.89
N ARG A 8 -11.25 8.58 12.67
CA ARG A 8 -11.50 7.19 12.31
C ARG A 8 -12.99 6.96 12.14
N ILE A 9 -13.32 6.13 11.17
CA ILE A 9 -14.68 5.77 10.83
C ILE A 9 -14.75 4.26 10.89
N VAL A 10 -15.62 3.72 11.75
CA VAL A 10 -15.93 2.30 11.81
C VAL A 10 -17.41 2.10 11.54
N GLU A 11 -17.74 0.98 10.92
CA GLU A 11 -19.10 0.61 10.57
C GLU A 11 -19.48 -0.70 11.26
N PHE A 12 -20.74 -0.81 11.66
CA PHE A 12 -21.29 -2.04 12.22
C PHE A 12 -22.78 -2.13 11.89
N SER A 13 -23.29 -3.36 11.77
CA SER A 13 -24.71 -3.63 11.60
C SER A 13 -25.26 -4.16 12.91
N ALA A 14 -26.26 -3.50 13.47
CA ALA A 14 -26.87 -3.90 14.74
C ALA A 14 -28.37 -3.72 14.71
N THR A 15 -29.07 -4.54 15.50
CA THR A 15 -30.50 -4.33 15.77
C THR A 15 -30.69 -3.58 17.07
N HIS A 16 -31.83 -2.90 17.21
CA HIS A 16 -32.26 -2.34 18.48
C HIS A 16 -33.77 -2.15 18.52
N ARG A 17 -34.27 -1.82 19.69
CA ARG A 17 -35.59 -1.25 19.91
C ARG A 17 -35.53 -0.10 20.91
N ILE A 18 -36.41 0.87 20.71
CA ILE A 18 -36.60 2.00 21.62
C ILE A 18 -37.87 1.72 22.40
N ARG A 19 -37.73 1.36 23.68
CA ARG A 19 -38.85 0.98 24.52
C ARG A 19 -38.72 1.54 25.93
N ARG A 20 -39.82 2.12 26.41
CA ARG A 20 -40.06 2.45 27.81
C ARG A 20 -40.76 1.29 28.50
N ALA A 21 -40.10 0.72 29.51
CA ALA A 21 -40.62 -0.42 30.25
C ALA A 21 -41.84 -0.09 31.12
N ASP A 22 -41.98 1.19 31.51
CA ASP A 22 -43.10 1.74 32.28
C ASP A 22 -44.34 2.02 31.42
N TRP A 23 -44.27 1.82 30.10
CA TRP A 23 -45.35 2.11 29.16
C TRP A 23 -45.96 0.83 28.56
N THR A 24 -47.24 0.88 28.20
CA THR A 24 -47.90 -0.21 27.45
C THR A 24 -47.33 -0.36 26.04
N ALA A 25 -47.65 -1.46 25.36
CA ALA A 25 -47.23 -1.67 23.98
C ALA A 25 -47.82 -0.60 23.04
N GLU A 26 -49.07 -0.19 23.26
CA GLU A 26 -49.76 0.85 22.49
C GLU A 26 -49.10 2.21 22.69
N GLN A 27 -48.75 2.57 23.93
CA GLN A 27 -48.06 3.82 24.24
C GLN A 27 -46.67 3.89 23.59
N ASN A 28 -45.89 2.82 23.67
CA ASN A 28 -44.58 2.75 22.99
C ASN A 28 -44.73 2.83 21.46
N THR A 29 -45.74 2.16 20.89
CA THR A 29 -45.99 2.19 19.45
C THR A 29 -46.45 3.56 18.98
N ALA A 30 -47.27 4.26 19.77
CA ALA A 30 -47.73 5.61 19.45
C ALA A 30 -46.58 6.63 19.42
N GLU A 31 -45.63 6.53 20.34
CA GLU A 31 -44.49 7.45 20.42
C GLU A 31 -43.35 7.08 19.45
N PHE A 32 -42.89 5.82 19.48
CA PHE A 32 -41.69 5.40 18.76
C PHE A 32 -41.99 4.72 17.42
N GLY A 33 -43.27 4.50 17.08
CA GLY A 33 -43.68 3.88 15.83
C GLY A 33 -43.01 2.53 15.60
N ARG A 34 -42.44 2.34 14.40
CA ARG A 34 -41.71 1.12 14.04
C ARG A 34 -40.46 0.88 14.90
N ALA A 35 -39.92 1.92 15.52
CA ALA A 35 -38.74 1.80 16.38
C ALA A 35 -39.04 1.19 17.76
N ALA A 36 -40.33 1.08 18.13
CA ALA A 36 -40.77 0.37 19.34
C ALA A 36 -40.48 -1.14 19.31
N THR A 37 -40.31 -1.69 18.10
CA THR A 37 -40.01 -3.10 17.84
C THR A 37 -38.57 -3.28 17.34
N GLU A 38 -38.03 -4.49 17.46
CA GLU A 38 -36.67 -4.82 17.02
C GLU A 38 -36.50 -4.56 15.52
N HIS A 39 -35.51 -3.75 15.15
CA HIS A 39 -35.17 -3.44 13.76
C HIS A 39 -33.68 -3.15 13.62
N GLY A 40 -33.15 -3.29 12.41
CA GLY A 40 -31.72 -3.19 12.11
C GLY A 40 -31.32 -1.88 11.42
N HIS A 41 -30.11 -1.42 11.70
CA HIS A 41 -29.44 -0.36 10.95
C HIS A 41 -27.99 -0.75 10.64
N ARG A 42 -27.44 -0.11 9.61
CA ARG A 42 -26.00 -0.01 9.41
C ARG A 42 -25.55 1.32 10.01
N TYR A 43 -24.83 1.24 11.12
CA TYR A 43 -24.31 2.39 11.83
C TYR A 43 -22.93 2.77 11.31
N GLN A 44 -22.64 4.07 11.29
CA GLN A 44 -21.31 4.61 11.04
C GLN A 44 -20.89 5.44 12.26
N CYS A 45 -19.85 5.00 12.96
CA CYS A 45 -19.29 5.69 14.11
C CYS A 45 -18.03 6.45 13.69
N ARG A 46 -18.07 7.77 13.81
CA ARG A 46 -16.96 8.67 13.47
C ARG A 46 -16.35 9.21 14.76
N VAL A 47 -15.10 8.85 15.04
CA VAL A 47 -14.36 9.32 16.21
C VAL A 47 -13.23 10.23 15.76
N THR A 48 -13.23 11.46 16.26
CA THR A 48 -12.22 12.47 15.94
C THR A 48 -11.40 12.81 17.18
N VAL A 49 -10.09 12.65 17.07
CA VAL A 49 -9.12 13.00 18.11
C VAL A 49 -8.38 14.26 17.72
N LYS A 50 -8.34 15.23 18.63
CA LYS A 50 -7.71 16.54 18.45
C LYS A 50 -6.54 16.69 19.42
N ALA A 51 -5.32 16.81 18.91
CA ALA A 51 -4.14 17.09 19.74
C ALA A 51 -3.00 17.72 18.89
N PRO A 52 -1.95 18.26 19.54
CA PRO A 52 -0.74 18.67 18.84
C PRO A 52 -0.07 17.48 18.14
N LEU A 53 0.45 17.69 16.93
CA LEU A 53 1.24 16.69 16.21
C LEU A 53 2.48 16.29 17.01
N ARG A 54 2.65 15.00 17.31
CA ARG A 54 3.82 14.45 18.00
C ARG A 54 4.77 13.82 17.00
N ALA A 55 5.85 14.54 16.65
CA ALA A 55 6.84 14.10 15.67
C ALA A 55 7.45 12.72 16.01
N GLU A 56 7.65 12.42 17.28
CA GLU A 56 8.20 11.14 17.75
C GLU A 56 7.22 9.96 17.65
N ALA A 57 5.92 10.24 17.59
CA ALA A 57 4.85 9.24 17.53
C ALA A 57 4.15 9.19 16.16
N GLY A 58 4.64 9.95 15.17
CA GLY A 58 4.10 9.96 13.81
C GLY A 58 2.68 10.53 13.66
N GLY A 59 2.09 11.15 14.69
CA GLY A 59 0.68 11.56 14.64
C GLY A 59 0.14 12.24 15.90
N VAL A 60 -1.19 12.31 15.98
CA VAL A 60 -1.94 12.91 17.10
C VAL A 60 -2.03 11.95 18.30
N MET A 61 -2.20 10.67 18.01
CA MET A 61 -2.14 9.53 18.94
C MET A 61 -1.74 8.28 18.15
N SER A 62 -1.56 7.16 18.85
CA SER A 62 -1.36 5.85 18.22
C SER A 62 -2.62 5.46 17.43
N LEU A 63 -2.50 5.33 16.10
CA LEU A 63 -3.58 4.84 15.23
C LEU A 63 -4.01 3.42 15.65
N PRO A 64 -3.09 2.46 15.87
CA PRO A 64 -3.48 1.12 16.32
C PRO A 64 -4.24 1.14 17.65
N LEU A 65 -3.85 2.00 18.60
CA LEU A 65 -4.55 2.09 19.87
C LEU A 65 -5.99 2.61 19.69
N LEU A 66 -6.18 3.58 18.79
CA LEU A 66 -7.52 4.06 18.43
C LEU A 66 -8.32 2.97 17.71
N ASP A 67 -7.71 2.26 16.76
CA ASP A 67 -8.38 1.22 15.99
C ASP A 67 -8.79 0.02 16.88
N THR A 68 -7.92 -0.45 17.78
CA THR A 68 -8.25 -1.49 18.79
C THR A 68 -9.36 -1.02 19.71
N LEU A 69 -9.29 0.21 20.21
CA LEU A 69 -10.30 0.74 21.11
C LEU A 69 -11.67 0.86 20.42
N LEU A 70 -11.71 1.27 19.15
CA LEU A 70 -12.94 1.33 18.37
C LEU A 70 -13.47 -0.06 18.00
N ASP A 71 -12.59 -1.01 17.71
CA ASP A 71 -12.98 -2.39 17.46
C ASP A 71 -13.61 -3.03 18.71
N GLU A 72 -12.96 -2.94 19.86
CA GLU A 72 -13.44 -3.50 21.13
C GLU A 72 -14.72 -2.83 21.62
N GLU A 73 -14.75 -1.49 21.63
CA GLU A 73 -15.83 -0.73 22.24
C GLU A 73 -17.02 -0.48 21.29
N VAL A 74 -16.82 -0.63 19.98
CA VAL A 74 -17.86 -0.39 18.97
C VAL A 74 -18.11 -1.62 18.10
N VAL A 75 -17.15 -2.05 17.29
CA VAL A 75 -17.39 -3.07 16.25
C VAL A 75 -17.71 -4.44 16.87
N ARG A 76 -16.79 -5.06 17.59
CA ARG A 76 -17.01 -6.39 18.23
C ARG A 76 -18.11 -6.35 19.28
N ARG A 77 -18.36 -5.18 19.89
CA ARG A 77 -19.45 -5.01 20.86
C ARG A 77 -20.82 -5.11 20.18
N PHE A 78 -21.01 -4.48 19.02
CA PHE A 78 -22.35 -4.30 18.43
C PHE A 78 -22.58 -5.01 17.10
N ASP A 79 -21.55 -5.30 16.31
CA ASP A 79 -21.73 -5.88 14.97
C ASP A 79 -22.39 -7.28 15.04
N GLY A 80 -23.44 -7.45 14.26
CA GLY A 80 -24.28 -8.64 14.23
C GLY A 80 -25.14 -8.87 15.49
N LYS A 81 -25.25 -7.89 16.40
CA LYS A 81 -25.91 -8.04 17.71
C LYS A 81 -27.05 -7.05 17.90
N SER A 82 -27.92 -7.33 18.87
CA SER A 82 -28.88 -6.34 19.39
C SER A 82 -28.19 -5.43 20.39
N ILE A 83 -28.28 -4.11 20.21
CA ILE A 83 -27.71 -3.10 21.12
C ILE A 83 -28.29 -3.28 22.53
N ASN A 84 -29.60 -3.53 22.64
CA ASN A 84 -30.28 -3.75 23.92
C ASN A 84 -29.77 -5.00 24.67
N ALA A 85 -29.19 -5.97 23.96
CA ALA A 85 -28.60 -7.17 24.55
C ALA A 85 -27.09 -7.05 24.78
N ALA A 86 -26.38 -6.38 23.87
CA ALA A 86 -24.92 -6.23 23.91
C ALA A 86 -24.44 -5.20 24.95
N ALA A 87 -25.31 -4.27 25.35
CA ALA A 87 -25.01 -3.23 26.33
C ALA A 87 -26.12 -3.18 27.40
N PRO A 88 -25.86 -3.66 28.63
CA PRO A 88 -26.85 -3.69 29.72
C PRO A 88 -27.49 -2.34 30.03
N GLU A 89 -26.80 -1.24 29.74
CA GLU A 89 -27.29 0.13 29.88
C GLU A 89 -28.47 0.45 28.96
N PHE A 90 -28.63 -0.31 27.86
CA PHE A 90 -29.74 -0.21 26.92
C PHE A 90 -30.80 -1.30 27.09
N ALA A 91 -30.70 -2.11 28.15
CA ALA A 91 -31.76 -3.04 28.51
C ALA A 91 -33.07 -2.29 28.83
N ASP A 92 -34.21 -2.92 28.57
CA ASP A 92 -35.52 -2.31 28.79
C ASP A 92 -35.64 -1.79 30.24
N GLY A 93 -36.05 -0.52 30.39
CA GLY A 93 -36.15 0.15 31.70
C GLY A 93 -34.86 0.83 32.19
N ARG A 94 -33.80 0.83 31.37
CA ARG A 94 -32.57 1.61 31.60
C ARG A 94 -32.54 2.84 30.68
N ARG A 95 -31.53 2.97 29.82
CA ARG A 95 -31.40 4.04 28.83
C ARG A 95 -32.09 3.62 27.52
N LEU A 96 -32.77 4.55 26.85
CA LEU A 96 -33.32 4.30 25.53
C LEU A 96 -32.19 4.13 24.51
N ALA A 97 -32.27 3.12 23.65
CA ALA A 97 -31.26 2.81 22.63
C ALA A 97 -31.33 3.75 21.41
N THR A 98 -31.37 5.07 21.62
CA THR A 98 -31.34 6.05 20.53
C THR A 98 -29.92 6.26 20.00
N GLY A 99 -29.78 6.86 18.80
CA GLY A 99 -28.46 7.18 18.24
C GLY A 99 -27.66 8.17 19.10
N GLU A 100 -28.33 9.15 19.70
CA GLU A 100 -27.72 10.12 20.62
C GLU A 100 -27.21 9.42 21.88
N ALA A 101 -28.02 8.53 22.44
CA ALA A 101 -27.69 7.77 23.64
C ALA A 101 -26.52 6.80 23.38
N LEU A 102 -26.49 6.18 22.21
CA LEU A 102 -25.39 5.33 21.73
C LEU A 102 -24.10 6.14 21.53
N THR A 103 -24.20 7.36 20.99
CA THR A 103 -23.05 8.27 20.83
C THR A 103 -22.41 8.59 22.19
N VAL A 104 -23.21 8.92 23.20
CA VAL A 104 -22.72 9.17 24.57
C VAL A 104 -22.10 7.90 25.17
N TYR A 105 -22.73 6.75 24.97
CA TYR A 105 -22.21 5.46 25.45
C TYR A 105 -20.82 5.14 24.89
N VAL A 106 -20.64 5.32 23.57
CA VAL A 106 -19.36 5.12 22.90
C VAL A 106 -18.34 6.13 23.39
N TRP A 107 -18.72 7.40 23.55
CA TRP A 107 -17.85 8.44 24.07
C TRP A 107 -17.27 8.09 25.45
N GLU A 108 -18.11 7.65 26.40
CA GLU A 108 -17.70 7.30 27.77
C GLU A 108 -16.63 6.19 27.81
N ARG A 109 -16.58 5.34 26.79
CA ARG A 109 -15.65 4.19 26.69
C ARG A 109 -14.40 4.51 25.87
N VAL A 110 -14.56 5.26 24.79
CA VAL A 110 -13.47 5.60 23.88
C VAL A 110 -12.65 6.78 24.38
N ALA A 111 -13.26 7.80 24.99
CA ALA A 111 -12.55 9.01 25.42
C ALA A 111 -11.39 8.76 26.42
N PRO A 112 -11.52 7.87 27.43
CA PRO A 112 -10.41 7.57 28.35
C PRO A 112 -9.20 6.93 27.65
N GLY A 113 -9.45 6.00 26.73
CA GLY A 113 -8.40 5.30 25.97
C GLY A 113 -7.78 6.15 24.87
N ALA A 114 -8.53 7.09 24.29
CA ALA A 114 -8.06 7.98 23.23
C ALA A 114 -7.15 9.13 23.72
N SER A 115 -6.75 9.13 25.01
CA SER A 115 -5.91 10.16 25.59
C SER A 115 -4.43 10.01 25.17
N PRO A 116 -3.77 11.09 24.74
CA PRO A 116 -2.41 11.03 24.21
C PRO A 116 -1.39 10.85 25.36
N GLY A 117 -1.20 9.62 25.83
CA GLY A 117 -0.29 9.29 26.94
C GLY A 117 -0.17 7.82 27.34
N SER A 118 -0.99 6.90 26.83
CA SER A 118 -0.88 5.47 27.18
C SER A 118 0.31 4.82 26.47
N ARG A 119 1.49 4.88 27.12
CA ARG A 119 2.62 4.00 26.81
C ARG A 119 2.24 2.58 27.24
N ARG A 120 1.80 1.74 26.31
CA ARG A 120 1.90 0.27 26.40
C ARG A 120 1.43 -0.35 25.08
N GLY A 121 2.24 -1.25 24.53
CA GLY A 121 1.85 -2.12 23.42
C GLY A 121 2.85 -2.10 22.27
N ARG A 122 3.91 -2.90 22.40
CA ARG A 122 4.56 -3.47 21.21
C ARG A 122 3.53 -4.36 20.51
N MET A 123 3.51 -4.22 19.20
CA MET A 123 2.66 -4.93 18.25
C MET A 123 2.64 -6.46 18.47
N LEU A 124 1.44 -7.02 18.56
CA LEU A 124 1.12 -8.38 18.16
C LEU A 124 -0.08 -8.22 17.22
N ALA A 125 0.15 -8.35 15.91
CA ALA A 125 -0.94 -8.35 14.93
C ALA A 125 -1.85 -9.55 15.20
N GLU A 126 -3.18 -9.35 15.17
CA GLU A 126 -4.18 -10.40 15.38
C GLU A 126 -4.16 -11.47 14.26
N SER A 127 -3.47 -11.19 13.14
CA SER A 127 -3.03 -12.15 12.12
C SER A 127 -1.84 -11.58 11.36
N ALA A 128 -0.76 -12.35 11.17
CA ALA A 128 0.41 -11.96 10.38
C ALA A 128 0.17 -12.21 8.87
N ALA A 129 -0.93 -11.71 8.33
CA ALA A 129 -1.30 -11.92 6.92
C ALA A 129 -1.28 -10.61 6.14
N VAL A 130 -0.62 -10.62 4.98
CA VAL A 130 -0.66 -9.52 4.00
C VAL A 130 -1.77 -9.85 2.99
N GLU A 131 -2.59 -8.86 2.66
CA GLU A 131 -3.60 -9.01 1.61
C GLU A 131 -2.92 -9.18 0.24
N GLU A 132 -3.32 -10.22 -0.47
CA GLU A 132 -2.84 -10.58 -1.80
C GLU A 132 -4.05 -10.87 -2.69
N VAL A 133 -4.20 -10.08 -3.76
CA VAL A 133 -5.31 -10.20 -4.70
C VAL A 133 -4.82 -10.30 -6.15
N PRO A 134 -5.56 -11.01 -7.02
CA PRO A 134 -5.31 -10.99 -8.45
C PRO A 134 -5.76 -9.65 -9.04
N VAL A 135 -4.90 -9.00 -9.82
CA VAL A 135 -5.24 -7.79 -10.60
C VAL A 135 -4.78 -7.99 -12.03
N TRP A 136 -5.70 -7.90 -13.00
CA TRP A 136 -5.36 -8.10 -14.41
C TRP A 136 -5.16 -6.78 -15.18
N LEU A 137 -4.38 -6.86 -16.25
CA LEU A 137 -4.18 -5.77 -17.22
C LEU A 137 -4.32 -6.30 -18.64
N GLU A 138 -5.13 -5.61 -19.42
CA GLU A 138 -5.26 -5.77 -20.86
C GLU A 138 -4.62 -4.57 -21.57
N VAL A 139 -3.87 -4.80 -22.64
CA VAL A 139 -3.24 -3.75 -23.44
C VAL A 139 -3.72 -3.84 -24.88
N ASN A 140 -4.39 -2.80 -25.37
CA ASN A 140 -4.95 -2.72 -26.73
C ASN A 140 -5.81 -3.94 -27.14
N GLY A 141 -6.66 -4.45 -26.23
CA GLY A 141 -7.54 -5.59 -26.53
C GLY A 141 -6.96 -6.97 -26.18
N GLU A 142 -5.69 -7.04 -25.77
CA GLU A 142 -4.97 -8.31 -25.55
C GLU A 142 -4.57 -8.47 -24.07
N PRO A 143 -4.85 -9.64 -23.44
CA PRO A 143 -4.40 -9.92 -22.07
C PRO A 143 -2.87 -9.81 -21.95
N ALA A 144 -2.40 -8.95 -21.05
CA ALA A 144 -0.98 -8.67 -20.90
C ALA A 144 -0.38 -9.35 -19.66
N VAL A 145 -1.01 -9.17 -18.49
CA VAL A 145 -0.53 -9.72 -17.21
C VAL A 145 -1.64 -9.82 -16.18
N THR A 146 -1.52 -10.77 -15.25
CA THR A 146 -2.25 -10.78 -13.98
C THR A 146 -1.24 -10.80 -12.85
N TRP A 147 -1.24 -9.76 -12.01
CA TRP A 147 -0.42 -9.71 -10.81
C TRP A 147 -1.14 -10.39 -9.65
N MET A 148 -0.37 -11.02 -8.78
CA MET A 148 -0.77 -11.19 -7.38
C MET A 148 -0.09 -10.08 -6.61
N CYS A 149 -0.87 -9.18 -6.02
CA CYS A 149 -0.37 -7.92 -5.46
C CYS A 149 -1.20 -7.44 -4.28
N THR A 150 -0.67 -6.46 -3.55
CA THR A 150 -1.42 -5.76 -2.49
C THR A 150 -2.32 -4.70 -3.15
N PRO A 151 -3.63 -4.60 -2.80
CA PRO A 151 -4.64 -3.80 -3.52
C PRO A 151 -4.54 -2.28 -3.29
N ASP A 152 -3.35 -1.73 -3.32
CA ASP A 152 -3.09 -0.30 -3.26
C ASP A 152 -2.24 0.16 -4.45
N LEU A 153 -2.28 1.45 -4.76
CA LEU A 153 -1.48 2.07 -5.83
C LEU A 153 -1.57 1.28 -7.16
N LEU A 154 -2.76 0.83 -7.52
CA LEU A 154 -2.96 -0.09 -8.65
C LEU A 154 -2.79 0.61 -10.01
N GLU A 155 -3.12 1.90 -10.09
CA GLU A 155 -2.84 2.71 -11.29
C GLU A 155 -1.34 2.90 -11.49
N GLU A 156 -0.60 3.12 -10.40
CA GLU A 156 0.86 3.18 -10.40
C GLU A 156 1.46 1.82 -10.75
N LEU A 157 0.92 0.71 -10.24
CA LEU A 157 1.36 -0.64 -10.61
C LEU A 157 1.21 -0.86 -12.13
N ALA A 158 0.03 -0.59 -12.68
CA ALA A 158 -0.22 -0.74 -14.11
C ALA A 158 0.67 0.18 -14.96
N THR A 159 0.77 1.46 -14.60
CA THR A 159 1.59 2.44 -15.34
C THR A 159 3.08 2.12 -15.27
N GLY A 160 3.56 1.76 -14.09
CA GLY A 160 4.95 1.39 -13.88
C GLY A 160 5.34 0.11 -14.60
N TRP A 161 4.44 -0.88 -14.63
CA TRP A 161 4.65 -2.10 -15.41
C TRP A 161 4.67 -1.81 -16.91
N LEU A 162 3.73 -1.01 -17.43
CA LEU A 162 3.74 -0.58 -18.84
C LEU A 162 5.05 0.11 -19.20
N HIS A 163 5.58 0.95 -18.31
CA HIS A 163 6.88 1.61 -18.49
C HIS A 163 8.04 0.59 -18.43
N GLY A 164 8.09 -0.24 -17.39
CA GLY A 164 9.16 -1.23 -17.17
C GLY A 164 9.24 -2.29 -18.27
N GLU A 165 8.10 -2.66 -18.84
CA GLU A 165 7.97 -3.53 -20.00
C GLU A 165 8.07 -2.78 -21.33
N GLY A 166 8.18 -1.44 -21.34
CA GLY A 166 8.41 -0.65 -22.54
C GLY A 166 7.21 -0.38 -23.44
N TYR A 167 6.02 -0.77 -23.01
CA TYR A 167 4.77 -0.37 -23.65
C TYR A 167 4.58 1.15 -23.65
N ILE A 168 5.21 1.85 -22.71
CA ILE A 168 5.32 3.32 -22.70
C ILE A 168 6.75 3.75 -22.36
N GLU A 169 7.18 4.91 -22.85
CA GLU A 169 8.36 5.64 -22.36
C GLU A 169 7.97 6.85 -21.51
N SER A 170 6.78 7.41 -21.78
CA SER A 170 6.20 8.48 -21.00
C SER A 170 4.69 8.32 -20.89
N LEU A 171 4.08 9.07 -19.98
CA LEU A 171 2.63 9.08 -19.84
C LEU A 171 1.89 9.53 -21.12
N ASN A 172 2.57 10.22 -22.04
CA ASN A 172 1.98 10.65 -23.31
C ASN A 172 1.77 9.49 -24.31
N ASP A 173 2.38 8.33 -24.05
CA ASP A 173 2.19 7.11 -24.84
C ASP A 173 0.94 6.32 -24.41
N LEU A 174 0.46 6.58 -23.18
CA LEU A 174 -0.74 6.00 -22.61
C LEU A 174 -1.95 6.85 -23.02
N VAL A 175 -2.71 6.37 -24.00
CA VAL A 175 -3.89 7.06 -24.53
C VAL A 175 -5.00 7.04 -23.48
N LYS A 176 -5.25 5.88 -22.87
CA LYS A 176 -6.24 5.70 -21.79
C LYS A 176 -5.81 4.57 -20.85
N LEU A 177 -6.12 4.72 -19.57
CA LEU A 177 -6.14 3.65 -18.58
C LEU A 177 -7.51 3.66 -17.93
N ARG A 178 -8.23 2.54 -17.99
CA ARG A 178 -9.61 2.44 -17.51
C ARG A 178 -9.71 1.33 -16.48
N PRO A 179 -10.09 1.61 -15.23
CA PRO A 179 -10.35 0.56 -14.25
C PRO A 179 -11.63 -0.21 -14.62
N CYS A 180 -11.66 -1.50 -14.32
CA CYS A 180 -12.87 -2.30 -14.39
C CYS A 180 -13.81 -1.96 -13.22
N ALA A 181 -15.09 -1.77 -13.50
CA ALA A 181 -16.08 -1.42 -12.48
C ALA A 181 -16.55 -2.63 -11.64
N THR A 182 -16.38 -3.85 -12.17
CA THR A 182 -16.93 -5.09 -11.60
C THR A 182 -15.86 -6.08 -11.15
N ASP A 183 -14.59 -5.81 -11.46
CA ASP A 183 -13.46 -6.68 -11.17
C ASP A 183 -12.19 -5.85 -10.93
N LEU A 184 -11.17 -6.43 -10.30
CA LEU A 184 -9.89 -5.76 -10.08
C LEU A 184 -9.00 -5.90 -11.32
N GLY A 185 -9.00 -4.87 -12.16
CA GLY A 185 -8.13 -4.82 -13.32
C GLY A 185 -8.30 -3.57 -14.18
N PHE A 186 -7.50 -3.48 -15.23
CA PHE A 186 -7.41 -2.31 -16.09
C PHE A 186 -7.38 -2.65 -17.58
N TRP A 187 -8.04 -1.82 -18.38
CA TRP A 187 -7.80 -1.73 -19.82
C TRP A 187 -6.89 -0.54 -20.11
N ALA A 188 -5.74 -0.81 -20.72
CA ALA A 188 -4.80 0.21 -21.19
C ALA A 188 -4.83 0.30 -22.72
N ASP A 189 -5.09 1.50 -23.22
CA ASP A 189 -4.91 1.84 -24.62
C ASP A 189 -3.61 2.63 -24.76
N ILE A 190 -2.65 2.09 -25.54
CA ILE A 190 -1.36 2.71 -25.83
C ILE A 190 -1.21 3.01 -27.31
N ARG A 191 -0.28 3.91 -27.63
CA ARG A 191 0.11 4.24 -29.00
C ARG A 191 0.53 2.99 -29.81
N PRO A 192 0.02 2.77 -31.04
CA PRO A 192 0.33 1.59 -31.86
C PRO A 192 1.83 1.37 -32.12
N GLU A 193 2.60 2.45 -32.28
CA GLU A 193 4.04 2.42 -32.48
C GLU A 193 4.79 1.78 -31.30
N ARG A 194 4.29 1.98 -30.06
CA ARG A 194 4.87 1.36 -28.87
C ARG A 194 4.56 -0.13 -28.80
N LEU A 195 3.32 -0.51 -29.15
CA LEU A 195 2.93 -1.92 -29.23
C LEU A 195 3.77 -2.66 -30.28
N ALA A 196 4.02 -2.04 -31.43
CA ALA A 196 4.88 -2.60 -32.47
C ALA A 196 6.33 -2.78 -31.99
N ALA A 197 6.87 -1.79 -31.27
CA ALA A 197 8.22 -1.88 -30.69
C ALA A 197 8.36 -3.04 -29.71
N VAL A 198 7.41 -3.21 -28.78
CA VAL A 198 7.43 -4.33 -27.82
C VAL A 198 7.35 -5.68 -28.54
N LYS A 199 6.49 -5.82 -29.55
CA LYS A 199 6.37 -7.05 -30.36
C LYS A 199 7.67 -7.36 -31.13
N ALA A 200 8.39 -6.33 -31.58
CA ALA A 200 9.65 -6.49 -32.31
C ALA A 200 10.82 -6.95 -31.43
N GLU A 201 10.76 -6.78 -30.10
CA GLU A 201 11.81 -7.22 -29.17
C GLU A 201 11.94 -8.76 -29.06
N ASN A 202 11.02 -9.54 -29.67
CA ASN A 202 11.04 -11.01 -29.75
C ASN A 202 11.33 -11.69 -28.39
N ARG A 203 10.68 -11.20 -27.34
CA ARG A 203 10.93 -11.64 -25.96
C ARG A 203 10.49 -13.09 -25.77
N LYS A 204 11.31 -13.87 -25.08
CA LYS A 204 10.94 -15.24 -24.71
C LYS A 204 10.09 -15.20 -23.44
N ARG A 205 8.94 -15.86 -23.49
CA ARG A 205 8.11 -16.09 -22.31
C ARG A 205 8.87 -16.98 -21.33
N VAL A 206 9.11 -16.48 -20.12
CA VAL A 206 9.69 -17.23 -19.02
C VAL A 206 8.58 -17.52 -18.00
N LEU A 207 8.44 -18.79 -17.64
CA LEU A 207 7.60 -19.20 -16.52
C LEU A 207 8.41 -19.04 -15.23
N ALA A 208 8.14 -17.98 -14.48
CA ALA A 208 8.78 -17.74 -13.19
C ALA A 208 8.05 -18.52 -12.09
N SER A 209 8.78 -19.11 -11.15
CA SER A 209 8.23 -19.86 -10.01
C SER A 209 7.71 -18.96 -8.86
N GLY A 210 7.25 -17.74 -9.17
CA GLY A 210 6.71 -16.80 -8.19
C GLY A 210 5.22 -17.00 -7.90
N CYS A 211 4.72 -16.38 -6.84
CA CYS A 211 3.33 -16.52 -6.34
C CYS A 211 2.24 -15.95 -7.25
N GLY A 212 2.53 -15.59 -8.50
CA GLY A 212 1.53 -15.21 -9.50
C GLY A 212 1.89 -15.80 -10.85
N ALA A 213 0.89 -16.02 -11.71
CA ALA A 213 1.04 -16.48 -13.09
C ALA A 213 1.65 -15.38 -13.99
N VAL A 214 2.75 -14.78 -13.54
CA VAL A 214 3.49 -13.77 -14.28
C VAL A 214 4.34 -14.53 -15.29
N SER A 215 3.80 -14.68 -16.51
CA SER A 215 4.64 -14.89 -17.68
C SER A 215 5.53 -13.67 -17.80
N THR A 216 6.77 -13.85 -17.40
CA THR A 216 7.74 -12.78 -17.34
C THR A 216 8.53 -12.79 -18.64
N PHE A 217 8.72 -11.62 -19.26
CA PHE A 217 9.35 -11.55 -20.56
C PHE A 217 10.78 -11.06 -20.39
N LEU A 218 11.71 -12.02 -20.28
CA LEU A 218 13.11 -11.68 -20.18
C LEU A 218 13.67 -11.44 -21.59
N ALA A 219 13.94 -10.18 -21.90
CA ALA A 219 14.76 -9.85 -23.06
C ALA A 219 16.17 -10.41 -22.87
N ASP A 220 16.81 -10.86 -23.95
CA ASP A 220 18.18 -11.36 -23.90
C ASP A 220 19.11 -10.24 -23.37
N PRO A 221 19.76 -10.41 -22.20
CA PRO A 221 20.69 -9.41 -21.69
C PRO A 221 21.82 -9.12 -22.67
N HIS A 222 22.10 -10.06 -23.59
CA HIS A 222 23.12 -9.90 -24.60
C HIS A 222 22.74 -9.00 -25.79
N VAL A 223 21.49 -8.53 -25.87
CA VAL A 223 21.08 -7.54 -26.87
C VAL A 223 21.05 -6.10 -26.34
N ILE A 224 21.22 -5.90 -25.02
CA ILE A 224 21.22 -4.56 -24.41
C ILE A 224 22.43 -3.77 -24.92
N ALA A 225 22.20 -2.62 -25.54
CA ALA A 225 23.28 -1.74 -26.00
C ALA A 225 24.18 -1.31 -24.84
N ARG A 226 25.50 -1.28 -25.06
CA ARG A 226 26.45 -0.80 -24.05
C ARG A 226 26.25 0.70 -23.84
N ALA A 227 26.13 1.11 -22.60
CA ALA A 227 26.00 2.51 -22.20
C ALA A 227 26.95 2.83 -21.04
N PRO A 228 27.46 4.08 -20.95
CA PRO A 228 28.30 4.51 -19.84
C PRO A 228 27.51 4.56 -18.52
N SER A 229 28.23 4.59 -17.40
CA SER A 229 27.63 4.77 -16.07
C SER A 229 26.74 6.01 -16.01
N ARG A 230 25.55 5.86 -15.42
CA ARG A 230 24.50 6.89 -15.34
C ARG A 230 24.53 7.71 -14.05
N GLY A 231 25.47 7.42 -13.16
CA GLY A 231 25.63 8.07 -11.87
C GLY A 231 26.13 7.10 -10.80
N GLU A 232 26.49 7.64 -9.64
CA GLU A 232 27.00 6.85 -8.51
C GLU A 232 26.01 6.88 -7.33
N PRO A 233 25.94 5.80 -6.53
CA PRO A 233 25.23 5.83 -5.27
C PRO A 233 25.90 6.79 -4.28
N PRO A 234 25.16 7.35 -3.31
CA PRO A 234 25.75 8.17 -2.27
C PRO A 234 26.63 7.34 -1.33
N ALA A 235 27.40 8.02 -0.47
CA ALA A 235 28.25 7.36 0.51
C ALA A 235 27.47 6.37 1.40
N ALA A 236 28.15 5.35 1.91
CA ALA A 236 27.54 4.26 2.67
C ALA A 236 26.70 4.74 3.88
N ASP A 237 27.17 5.76 4.60
CA ASP A 237 26.40 6.39 5.68
C ASP A 237 25.07 6.97 5.19
N ARG A 238 25.09 7.63 4.03
CA ARG A 238 23.87 8.21 3.47
C ARG A 238 22.92 7.14 2.96
N LEU A 239 23.44 6.09 2.30
CA LEU A 239 22.64 4.92 1.92
C LEU A 239 21.94 4.32 3.15
N ARG A 240 22.63 4.15 4.28
CA ARG A 240 22.02 3.65 5.52
C ARG A 240 20.89 4.55 6.03
N VAL A 241 21.06 5.87 5.96
CA VAL A 241 19.99 6.82 6.33
C VAL A 241 18.78 6.67 5.41
N LEU A 242 19.00 6.61 4.09
CA LEU A 242 17.91 6.44 3.12
C LEU A 242 17.19 5.09 3.29
N PHE A 243 17.90 4.01 3.61
CA PHE A 243 17.27 2.72 3.93
C PHE A 243 16.50 2.77 5.25
N LYS A 244 17.01 3.49 6.27
CA LYS A 244 16.25 3.71 7.50
C LYS A 244 14.95 4.48 7.23
N GLU A 245 14.99 5.46 6.34
CA GLU A 245 13.80 6.18 5.87
C GLU A 245 12.85 5.26 5.09
N LEU A 246 13.38 4.39 4.23
CA LEU A 246 12.60 3.41 3.46
C LEU A 246 11.81 2.50 4.40
N PHE A 247 12.49 1.87 5.36
CA PHE A 247 11.83 1.01 6.35
C PHE A 247 10.91 1.80 7.30
N GLY A 248 11.25 3.06 7.60
CA GLY A 248 10.43 3.92 8.44
C GLY A 248 9.12 4.36 7.78
N ARG A 249 9.07 4.47 6.45
CA ARG A 249 7.86 4.77 5.67
C ARG A 249 6.99 3.55 5.37
N GLY A 250 7.52 2.34 5.57
CA GLY A 250 6.80 1.10 5.32
C GLY A 250 5.81 0.77 6.44
N GLU A 251 4.59 1.30 6.36
CA GLU A 251 3.53 1.03 7.34
C GLU A 251 3.22 -0.47 7.41
N ARG A 252 3.05 -1.15 6.25
CA ARG A 252 2.73 -2.59 6.20
C ARG A 252 3.92 -3.49 6.49
N TYR A 253 5.14 -3.06 6.15
CA TYR A 253 6.36 -3.78 6.54
C TYR A 253 6.51 -3.81 8.06
N ASN A 254 6.24 -2.68 8.72
CA ASN A 254 6.28 -2.58 10.17
C ASN A 254 5.16 -3.39 10.84
N GLU A 255 4.04 -3.63 10.16
CA GLU A 255 2.88 -4.41 10.65
C GLU A 255 3.02 -5.93 10.46
N THR A 256 3.59 -6.38 9.34
CA THR A 256 3.52 -7.79 8.92
C THR A 256 4.89 -8.46 8.75
N GLY A 257 5.96 -7.69 8.51
CA GLY A 257 7.29 -8.20 8.19
C GLY A 257 7.40 -8.99 6.88
N GLY A 258 6.29 -9.17 6.14
CA GLY A 258 6.17 -10.06 4.97
C GLY A 258 6.01 -9.35 3.63
N ILE A 259 6.13 -8.02 3.59
CA ILE A 259 5.94 -7.21 2.38
C ILE A 259 7.27 -6.63 1.87
N HIS A 260 7.37 -6.35 0.58
CA HIS A 260 8.51 -5.67 0.00
C HIS A 260 8.23 -4.18 -0.17
N ALA A 261 9.21 -3.34 0.16
CA ALA A 261 9.21 -1.92 -0.16
C ALA A 261 10.22 -1.58 -1.26
N ALA A 262 9.90 -0.52 -2.02
CA ALA A 262 10.80 0.16 -2.94
C ALA A 262 10.67 1.68 -2.80
N ALA A 263 11.70 2.44 -3.20
CA ALA A 263 11.64 3.88 -3.29
C ALA A 263 12.59 4.49 -4.33
N LEU A 264 12.18 5.58 -4.96
CA LEU A 264 13.07 6.44 -5.76
C LEU A 264 13.70 7.51 -4.85
N THR A 265 14.95 7.85 -5.10
CA THR A 265 15.69 8.86 -4.33
C THR A 265 16.51 9.78 -5.22
N ASP A 266 16.67 11.02 -4.77
CA ASP A 266 17.60 12.02 -5.30
C ASP A 266 18.96 12.00 -4.57
N ASN A 267 19.26 10.94 -3.80
CA ASN A 267 20.41 10.77 -2.90
C ASN A 267 20.32 11.52 -1.57
N GLU A 268 19.37 12.45 -1.44
CA GLU A 268 19.12 13.16 -0.20
C GLU A 268 17.85 12.64 0.49
N ARG A 269 16.76 12.42 -0.22
CA ARG A 269 15.50 11.97 0.37
C ARG A 269 14.79 10.97 -0.51
N LEU A 270 13.77 10.33 0.03
CA LEU A 270 12.88 9.50 -0.77
C LEU A 270 11.82 10.38 -1.46
N LEU A 271 11.71 10.21 -2.78
CA LEU A 271 10.77 10.93 -3.64
C LEU A 271 9.44 10.20 -3.74
N PHE A 272 9.49 8.90 -4.04
CA PHE A 272 8.33 8.02 -4.17
C PHE A 272 8.59 6.74 -3.39
N HIS A 273 7.56 6.18 -2.77
CA HIS A 273 7.63 4.99 -1.93
C HIS A 273 6.40 4.12 -2.18
N ALA A 274 6.58 2.81 -2.29
CA ALA A 274 5.47 1.87 -2.36
C ALA A 274 5.84 0.53 -1.70
N GLU A 275 4.82 -0.16 -1.20
CA GLU A 275 4.90 -1.49 -0.64
C GLU A 275 4.06 -2.47 -1.47
N ASP A 276 4.51 -3.71 -1.59
CA ASP A 276 3.74 -4.79 -2.20
C ASP A 276 4.27 -6.16 -1.76
N ILE A 277 3.40 -7.17 -1.70
CA ILE A 277 3.82 -8.55 -1.42
C ILE A 277 4.87 -9.04 -2.45
N GLY A 278 4.79 -8.56 -3.69
CA GLY A 278 5.78 -8.77 -4.73
C GLY A 278 6.80 -7.64 -4.84
N ARG A 279 8.09 -7.95 -4.71
CA ARG A 279 9.18 -6.94 -4.89
C ARG A 279 9.15 -6.24 -6.25
N HIS A 280 8.70 -6.92 -7.29
CA HIS A 280 8.60 -6.36 -8.64
C HIS A 280 7.46 -5.36 -8.73
N ASN A 281 6.31 -5.70 -8.15
CA ASN A 281 5.15 -4.83 -8.06
C ASN A 281 5.49 -3.56 -7.27
N ALA A 282 6.24 -3.67 -6.16
CA ALA A 282 6.69 -2.50 -5.39
C ALA A 282 7.55 -1.55 -6.25
N VAL A 283 8.44 -2.10 -7.08
CA VAL A 283 9.24 -1.30 -8.03
C VAL A 283 8.37 -0.68 -9.12
N ASP A 284 7.44 -1.45 -9.70
CA ASP A 284 6.50 -0.95 -10.70
C ASP A 284 5.68 0.20 -10.12
N LYS A 285 5.09 0.06 -8.92
CA LYS A 285 4.35 1.13 -8.22
C LYS A 285 5.19 2.41 -8.06
N VAL A 286 6.45 2.29 -7.63
CA VAL A 286 7.33 3.46 -7.47
C VAL A 286 7.65 4.14 -8.81
N ILE A 287 7.92 3.36 -9.86
CA ILE A 287 8.18 3.89 -11.20
C ILE A 287 6.91 4.56 -11.75
N GLY A 288 5.76 3.89 -11.62
CA GLY A 288 4.47 4.40 -12.06
C GLY A 288 4.09 5.70 -11.37
N ALA A 289 4.29 5.80 -10.05
CA ALA A 289 4.07 7.02 -9.30
C ALA A 289 4.90 8.20 -9.87
N ALA A 290 6.17 7.96 -10.21
CA ALA A 290 7.02 8.98 -10.83
C ALA A 290 6.57 9.35 -12.25
N VAL A 291 6.16 8.37 -13.06
CA VAL A 291 5.64 8.59 -14.43
C VAL A 291 4.34 9.40 -14.41
N ILE A 292 3.39 9.04 -13.54
CA ILE A 292 2.12 9.74 -13.33
C ILE A 292 2.38 11.18 -12.88
N ALA A 293 3.28 11.35 -11.91
CA ALA A 293 3.70 12.66 -11.42
C ALA A 293 4.59 13.44 -12.41
N ARG A 294 4.89 12.89 -13.59
CA ARG A 294 5.79 13.46 -14.61
C ARG A 294 7.15 13.89 -14.04
N THR A 295 7.64 13.17 -13.04
CA THR A 295 8.91 13.46 -12.38
C THR A 295 10.05 12.68 -13.04
N PRO A 296 11.16 13.34 -13.44
CA PRO A 296 12.27 12.66 -14.09
C PRO A 296 12.90 11.55 -13.22
N ILE A 297 12.88 10.32 -13.75
CA ILE A 297 13.48 9.12 -13.14
C ILE A 297 14.95 8.98 -13.53
N VAL A 298 15.34 9.51 -14.69
CA VAL A 298 16.70 9.42 -15.22
C VAL A 298 17.69 9.99 -14.20
N GLY A 299 18.75 9.22 -13.90
CA GLY A 299 19.79 9.62 -12.96
C GLY A 299 19.42 9.48 -11.48
N ARG A 300 18.20 9.05 -11.14
CA ARG A 300 17.77 8.80 -9.75
C ARG A 300 18.28 7.46 -9.24
N GLY A 301 18.35 7.33 -7.92
CA GLY A 301 18.59 6.05 -7.25
C GLY A 301 17.29 5.28 -7.02
N LEU A 302 17.35 3.96 -7.12
CA LEU A 302 16.25 3.06 -6.75
C LEU A 302 16.68 2.19 -5.56
N LEU A 303 15.94 2.27 -4.46
CA LEU A 303 16.14 1.44 -3.28
C LEU A 303 15.10 0.33 -3.27
N VAL A 304 15.52 -0.90 -3.04
CA VAL A 304 14.63 -2.06 -2.96
C VAL A 304 14.98 -2.93 -1.76
N THR A 305 13.97 -3.45 -1.09
CA THR A 305 14.17 -4.38 0.05
C THR A 305 14.52 -5.80 -0.41
N GLY A 306 14.00 -6.22 -1.57
CA GLY A 306 14.24 -7.55 -2.15
C GLY A 306 15.59 -7.69 -2.90
N ARG A 307 15.90 -8.90 -3.35
CA ARG A 307 17.05 -9.17 -4.24
C ARG A 307 16.87 -8.49 -5.60
N ILE A 308 17.99 -8.06 -6.20
CA ILE A 308 17.98 -7.50 -7.56
C ILE A 308 18.07 -8.67 -8.55
N SER A 309 16.91 -9.09 -9.07
CA SER A 309 16.82 -10.07 -10.16
C SER A 309 17.06 -9.43 -11.52
N ALA A 310 17.26 -10.25 -12.56
CA ALA A 310 17.48 -9.78 -13.93
C ALA A 310 16.34 -8.87 -14.42
N GLU A 311 15.10 -9.31 -14.21
CA GLU A 311 13.87 -8.54 -14.39
C GLU A 311 13.90 -7.14 -13.78
N LEU A 312 14.25 -7.04 -12.49
CA LEU A 312 14.26 -5.78 -11.76
C LEU A 312 15.37 -4.87 -12.31
N ALA A 313 16.56 -5.44 -12.57
CA ALA A 313 17.66 -4.71 -13.20
C ALA A 313 17.28 -4.22 -14.60
N TYR A 314 16.48 -4.99 -15.36
CA TYR A 314 16.02 -4.62 -16.69
C TYR A 314 15.02 -3.46 -16.63
N LYS A 315 14.03 -3.53 -15.74
CA LYS A 315 13.06 -2.44 -15.51
C LYS A 315 13.77 -1.17 -15.05
N ALA A 316 14.71 -1.28 -14.11
CA ALA A 316 15.54 -0.18 -13.64
C ALA A 316 16.38 0.43 -14.77
N ALA A 317 17.03 -0.40 -15.59
CA ALA A 317 17.80 0.05 -16.74
C ALA A 317 16.91 0.75 -17.78
N ARG A 318 15.69 0.24 -18.05
CA ARG A 318 14.73 0.89 -18.95
C ARG A 318 14.21 2.21 -18.39
N ALA A 319 14.00 2.30 -17.07
CA ALA A 319 13.62 3.52 -16.36
C ALA A 319 14.69 4.60 -16.29
N GLY A 320 15.93 4.31 -16.73
CA GLY A 320 16.97 5.32 -16.75
C GLY A 320 17.62 5.59 -15.39
N VAL A 321 17.33 4.78 -14.35
CA VAL A 321 17.90 5.01 -13.01
C VAL A 321 19.43 4.85 -13.04
N ALA A 322 20.11 5.59 -12.17
CA ALA A 322 21.57 5.58 -12.05
C ALA A 322 22.06 4.31 -11.36
N TYR A 323 21.40 3.93 -10.27
CA TYR A 323 21.77 2.77 -9.48
C TYR A 323 20.55 2.09 -8.84
N VAL A 324 20.70 0.79 -8.54
CA VAL A 324 19.77 0.05 -7.68
C VAL A 324 20.51 -0.45 -6.45
N ALA A 325 19.98 -0.16 -5.26
CA ALA A 325 20.55 -0.62 -4.00
C ALA A 325 19.61 -1.56 -3.24
N THR A 326 20.19 -2.57 -2.58
CA THR A 326 19.45 -3.55 -1.76
C THR A 326 20.25 -3.94 -0.51
N PRO A 327 19.59 -4.22 0.65
CA PRO A 327 20.24 -4.86 1.79
C PRO A 327 20.65 -6.32 1.47
N SER A 328 20.05 -6.93 0.43
CA SER A 328 20.32 -8.28 -0.05
C SER A 328 21.46 -8.29 -1.09
N VAL A 329 21.34 -9.04 -2.17
CA VAL A 329 22.36 -9.17 -3.23
C VAL A 329 21.73 -9.18 -4.64
N PRO A 330 22.47 -8.76 -5.68
CA PRO A 330 22.08 -8.97 -7.08
C PRO A 330 22.33 -10.41 -7.55
N SER A 331 21.58 -10.86 -8.56
CA SER A 331 21.89 -12.10 -9.28
C SER A 331 22.98 -11.89 -10.34
N THR A 332 23.63 -12.98 -10.78
CA THR A 332 24.66 -12.92 -11.84
C THR A 332 24.14 -12.29 -13.13
N LEU A 333 22.89 -12.61 -13.51
CA LEU A 333 22.28 -12.03 -14.70
C LEU A 333 21.93 -10.55 -14.53
N ALA A 334 21.56 -10.12 -13.32
CA ALA A 334 21.41 -8.69 -13.01
C ALA A 334 22.75 -7.95 -13.16
N LEU A 335 23.86 -8.54 -12.72
CA LEU A 335 25.20 -7.97 -12.93
C LEU A 335 25.53 -7.80 -14.42
N THR A 336 25.19 -8.79 -15.26
CA THR A 336 25.35 -8.69 -16.72
C THR A 336 24.54 -7.53 -17.30
N ILE A 337 23.29 -7.35 -16.86
CA ILE A 337 22.45 -6.23 -17.28
C ILE A 337 23.04 -4.90 -16.83
N GLY A 338 23.51 -4.80 -15.58
CA GLY A 338 24.15 -3.60 -15.04
C GLY A 338 25.36 -3.17 -15.87
N ARG A 339 26.26 -4.12 -16.15
CA ARG A 339 27.45 -3.90 -16.99
C ARG A 339 27.16 -3.37 -18.37
N ARG A 340 26.06 -3.80 -18.99
CA ARG A 340 25.71 -3.35 -20.34
C ARG A 340 24.94 -2.04 -20.31
N SER A 341 24.01 -1.88 -19.40
CA SER A 341 23.09 -0.74 -19.40
C SER A 341 23.64 0.55 -18.79
N GLY A 342 24.83 0.51 -18.15
CA GLY A 342 25.34 1.66 -17.41
C GLY A 342 24.73 1.81 -16.01
N LEU A 343 24.02 0.77 -15.53
CA LEU A 343 23.35 0.75 -14.24
C LEU A 343 24.29 0.20 -13.16
N VAL A 344 24.52 0.97 -12.09
CA VAL A 344 25.29 0.52 -10.93
C VAL A 344 24.40 -0.32 -10.00
N LEU A 345 24.87 -1.48 -9.56
CA LEU A 345 24.14 -2.33 -8.62
C LEU A 345 24.86 -2.38 -7.27
N VAL A 346 24.12 -2.11 -6.18
CA VAL A 346 24.66 -2.10 -4.82
C VAL A 346 24.00 -3.21 -4.00
N GLY A 347 24.78 -4.26 -3.70
CA GLY A 347 24.40 -5.29 -2.74
C GLY A 347 24.86 -4.93 -1.33
N ARG A 348 24.25 -5.55 -0.32
CA ARG A 348 24.58 -5.35 1.10
C ARG A 348 24.61 -3.85 1.48
N ALA A 349 23.70 -3.06 0.92
CA ALA A 349 23.75 -1.60 0.98
C ALA A 349 23.66 -1.01 2.40
N VAL A 350 23.12 -1.77 3.35
CA VAL A 350 22.99 -1.38 4.76
C VAL A 350 24.14 -1.89 5.64
N SER A 351 25.07 -2.67 5.09
CA SER A 351 26.24 -3.17 5.83
C SER A 351 27.26 -2.05 6.04
N GLY A 352 28.31 -2.32 6.84
CA GLY A 352 29.45 -1.42 6.96
C GLY A 352 30.19 -1.20 5.63
N THR A 353 30.19 -2.21 4.75
CA THR A 353 30.92 -2.23 3.48
C THR A 353 29.99 -2.68 2.34
N PRO A 354 29.24 -1.76 1.70
CA PRO A 354 28.39 -2.08 0.56
C PRO A 354 29.18 -2.69 -0.61
N HIS A 355 28.58 -3.68 -1.29
CA HIS A 355 29.17 -4.30 -2.47
C HIS A 355 28.69 -3.55 -3.71
N ILE A 356 29.54 -2.70 -4.27
CA ILE A 356 29.21 -1.87 -5.44
C ILE A 356 29.71 -2.55 -6.71
N HIS A 357 28.80 -2.87 -7.61
CA HIS A 357 29.07 -3.44 -8.93
C HIS A 357 28.87 -2.37 -10.00
N ARG A 358 29.98 -1.86 -10.54
CA ARG A 358 29.96 -0.82 -11.58
C ARG A 358 29.97 -1.43 -12.97
N PRO A 359 29.47 -0.70 -13.99
CA PRO A 359 29.46 -1.20 -15.35
C PRO A 359 30.85 -1.48 -15.94
N ASP A 360 31.84 -0.69 -15.52
CA ASP A 360 33.23 -0.72 -16.03
C ASP A 360 34.21 -1.50 -15.12
N ALA A 361 33.69 -2.30 -14.17
CA ALA A 361 34.49 -3.04 -13.19
C ALA A 361 34.72 -4.52 -13.53
#